data_AF-D7E8E4-F1
#
_entry.id   AF-D7E8E4-F1
#
_cell.length_a   1.000
_cell.length_b   1.000
_cell.length_c   1.000
_cell.angle_alpha   90.00
_cell.angle_beta   90.00
_cell.angle_gamma   90.00
#
_symmetry.space_group_name_H-M   'P 1'
#
loop_
_entity.id
_entity.type
_entity.pdbx_description
1 polymer ?
#
loop_
_entity_poly.entity_id
_entity_poly.type
_entity_poly.pdbx_seq_one_letter_code
_entity_poly.pdbx_strand_id
1 'polypeptide(L)' 'MKENPDDEFRICPNCGYKKGFHLCFKKTENSRFRIGLICPSCGQSYNIDWITSDIPELDVKWEDNYG' A
#
# COMPACT_ATOMS: atom_id res chain seq x y z
N MET A 1 5.11 27.93 -7.49
CA MET A 1 6.08 26.86 -7.19
C MET A 1 6.03 25.92 -8.38
N LYS A 2 7.15 25.62 -9.04
CA LYS A 2 7.16 24.63 -10.13
C LYS A 2 7.44 23.27 -9.49
N GLU A 3 6.47 22.36 -9.56
CA GLU A 3 6.66 20.98 -9.11
C GLU A 3 7.69 20.32 -10.03
N ASN A 4 8.75 19.78 -9.45
CA ASN A 4 9.79 19.09 -10.19
C ASN A 4 9.33 17.63 -10.35
N PRO A 5 9.16 17.09 -11.56
CA PRO A 5 8.67 15.72 -11.77
C PRO A 5 9.62 14.63 -11.21
N ASP A 6 10.83 15.01 -10.81
CA ASP A 6 11.78 14.15 -10.09
C ASP A 6 11.43 13.99 -8.59
N ASP A 7 10.53 14.81 -8.04
CA ASP A 7 10.05 14.71 -6.65
C ASP A 7 8.92 13.66 -6.49
N GLU A 8 8.47 13.05 -7.59
CA GLU A 8 7.41 12.04 -7.57
C GLU A 8 7.96 10.63 -7.28
N PHE A 9 7.52 10.03 -6.17
CA PHE A 9 7.79 8.62 -5.87
C PHE A 9 6.94 7.68 -6.73
N ARG A 10 7.32 7.54 -8.01
CA ARG A 10 6.61 6.70 -9.01
C ARG A 10 7.43 5.55 -9.59
N ILE A 11 8.73 5.50 -9.28
CA ILE A 11 9.66 4.48 -9.77
C ILE A 11 9.95 3.47 -8.67
N CYS A 12 9.73 2.18 -8.95
CA CYS A 12 10.11 1.10 -8.04
C CYS A 12 11.64 0.99 -7.95
N PRO A 13 12.26 1.17 -6.77
CA PRO A 13 13.71 1.08 -6.63
C PRO A 13 14.22 -0.37 -6.75
N ASN A 14 13.35 -1.38 -6.66
CA ASN A 14 13.73 -2.78 -6.83
C ASN A 14 13.81 -3.23 -8.30
N CYS A 15 12.84 -2.84 -9.14
CA CYS A 15 12.75 -3.34 -10.52
C CYS A 15 12.69 -2.24 -11.60
N GLY A 16 12.70 -0.96 -11.22
CA GLY A 16 12.66 0.17 -12.14
C GLY A 16 11.29 0.44 -12.77
N TYR A 17 10.21 -0.21 -12.31
CA TYR A 17 8.85 0.05 -12.80
C TYR A 17 8.44 1.50 -12.58
N LYS A 18 7.98 2.22 -13.62
CA LYS A 18 7.82 3.69 -13.59
C LYS A 18 6.37 4.20 -13.58
N LYS A 19 5.37 3.32 -13.56
CA LYS A 19 3.95 3.71 -13.66
C LYS A 19 3.27 3.85 -12.29
N GLY A 20 4.04 4.06 -11.22
CA GLY A 20 3.52 4.16 -9.86
C GLY A 20 3.26 2.82 -9.19
N PHE A 21 2.68 2.88 -8.00
CA PHE A 21 2.41 1.71 -7.14
C PHE A 21 0.91 1.52 -6.94
N HIS A 22 0.49 0.29 -6.70
CA HIS A 22 -0.86 0.01 -6.19
C HIS A 22 -0.88 0.20 -4.66
N LEU A 23 -2.05 0.54 -4.11
CA LEU A 23 -2.26 0.58 -2.67
C LEU A 23 -2.66 -0.82 -2.18
N CYS A 24 -2.11 -1.24 -1.05
CA CYS A 24 -2.53 -2.43 -0.34
C CYS A 24 -2.85 -2.11 1.11
N PHE A 25 -3.82 -2.82 1.68
CA PHE A 25 -4.24 -2.66 3.06
C PHE A 25 -3.79 -3.88 3.85
N LYS A 26 -2.98 -3.67 4.87
CA LYS A 26 -2.56 -4.71 5.82
C LYS A 26 -3.29 -4.48 7.13
N LYS A 27 -3.88 -5.53 7.70
CA LYS A 27 -4.53 -5.44 9.00
C LYS A 27 -3.55 -4.98 10.07
N THR A 28 -4.03 -4.15 10.97
CA THR A 28 -3.38 -3.88 12.25
C THR A 28 -4.35 -4.20 13.39
N GLU A 29 -3.90 -4.04 14.62
CA GLU A 29 -4.78 -4.15 15.79
C GLU A 29 -5.89 -3.08 15.76
N ASN A 30 -7.03 -3.37 16.40
CA ASN A 30 -8.15 -2.44 16.63
C ASN A 30 -8.86 -1.90 15.36
N SER A 31 -9.18 -2.77 14.40
CA SER A 31 -9.97 -2.40 13.20
C SER A 31 -9.36 -1.30 12.33
N ARG A 32 -8.04 -1.11 12.44
CA ARG A 32 -7.25 -0.22 11.60
C ARG A 32 -6.52 -1.01 10.52
N PHE A 33 -6.21 -0.33 9.43
CA PHE A 33 -5.41 -0.89 8.35
C PHE A 33 -4.19 0.00 8.11
N ARG A 34 -3.04 -0.63 7.96
CA ARG A 34 -1.83 0.01 7.46
C ARG A 34 -1.87 -0.01 5.94
N ILE A 35 -1.73 1.16 5.34
CA ILE A 35 -1.66 1.35 3.90
C ILE A 35 -0.21 1.18 3.47
N GLY A 36 0.01 0.26 2.53
CA GLY A 36 1.30 0.05 1.87
C GLY A 36 1.22 0.34 0.38
N LEU A 37 2.37 0.56 -0.22
CA LEU A 37 2.55 0.63 -1.67
C LEU A 37 3.08 -0.71 -2.15
N ILE A 38 2.44 -1.33 -3.15
CA ILE A 38 2.90 -2.57 -3.77
C ILE A 38 3.24 -2.34 -5.24
N CYS A 39 4.43 -2.78 -5.65
CA CYS A 39 4.84 -2.73 -7.04
C CYS A 39 4.11 -3.81 -7.84
N PRO A 40 3.35 -3.46 -8.90
CA PRO A 40 2.63 -4.45 -9.69
C PRO A 40 3.55 -5.34 -10.53
N SER A 41 4.81 -4.92 -10.77
CA SER A 41 5.74 -5.67 -11.61
C SER A 41 6.53 -6.73 -10.85
N CYS A 42 6.96 -6.46 -9.61
CA CYS A 42 7.79 -7.41 -8.84
C CYS A 42 7.19 -7.81 -7.50
N GLY A 43 6.01 -7.28 -7.13
CA GLY A 43 5.35 -7.57 -5.86
C GLY A 43 6.01 -6.93 -4.64
N GLN A 44 7.09 -6.16 -4.80
CA GLN A 44 7.77 -5.50 -3.69
C GLN A 44 6.81 -4.54 -2.98
N SER A 45 6.71 -4.68 -1.66
CA SER A 45 5.90 -3.78 -0.84
C SER A 45 6.75 -2.78 -0.06
N TYR A 46 6.27 -1.54 0.02
CA TYR A 46 6.85 -0.44 0.78
C TYR A 46 5.82 0.02 1.80
N ASN A 47 6.26 0.20 3.03
CA ASN A 47 5.42 0.75 4.09
C ASN A 47 5.64 2.26 4.16
N ILE A 48 4.56 3.02 4.18
CA ILE A 48 4.57 4.48 4.32
C ILE A 48 4.06 4.95 5.69
N ASP A 49 3.88 4.00 6.62
CA ASP A 49 3.38 4.19 7.99
C ASP A 49 2.05 4.96 8.08
N TRP A 50 1.30 4.96 6.98
CA TRP A 50 -0.05 5.50 6.96
C TRP A 50 -1.00 4.45 7.53
N ILE A 51 -1.67 4.81 8.60
CA ILE A 51 -2.72 4.03 9.23
C ILE A 51 -4.06 4.70 8.89
N THR A 52 -5.05 3.91 8.49
CA THR A 52 -6.41 4.42 8.31
C THR A 52 -6.95 4.93 9.64
N SER A 53 -7.96 5.79 9.58
CA SER A 53 -8.88 5.97 10.72
C SER A 53 -9.51 4.62 11.11
N ASP A 54 -10.17 4.59 12.26
CA ASP A 54 -11.00 3.44 12.64
C ASP A 54 -12.09 3.28 11.57
N ILE A 55 -12.10 2.13 10.88
CA ILE A 55 -13.14 1.79 9.89
C ILE A 55 -13.92 0.60 10.47
N PRO A 56 -14.90 0.85 11.36
CA PRO A 56 -15.59 -0.21 12.09
C PRO A 56 -16.39 -1.16 11.17
N GLU A 57 -16.76 -0.72 9.97
CA GLU A 57 -17.46 -1.54 8.97
C GLU A 57 -16.55 -2.56 8.28
N LEU A 58 -15.23 -2.46 8.46
CA LEU A 58 -14.23 -3.40 7.95
C LEU A 58 -13.78 -4.41 9.02
N ASP A 59 -14.62 -4.71 10.02
CA ASP A 59 -14.49 -5.91 10.84
C ASP A 59 -14.84 -7.17 10.01
N VAL A 60 -14.17 -7.27 8.86
CA VAL A 60 -14.33 -8.34 7.89
C VAL A 60 -13.80 -9.60 8.56
N LYS A 61 -14.68 -10.59 8.76
CA LYS A 61 -14.25 -11.96 9.07
C LYS A 61 -13.65 -12.53 7.80
N TRP A 62 -12.34 -12.72 7.79
CA TRP A 62 -11.66 -13.36 6.66
C TRP A 62 -11.73 -14.86 6.92
N GLU A 63 -12.51 -15.58 6.12
CA GLU A 63 -12.36 -17.03 6.02
C GLU A 63 -11.06 -17.29 5.26
N ASP A 64 -10.13 -17.99 5.92
CA ASP A 64 -8.89 -18.48 5.31
C ASP A 64 -9.22 -19.53 4.24
N ASN A 65 -9.66 -19.07 3.06
CA ASN A 65 -9.76 -19.92 1.88
C ASN A 65 -8.41 -19.96 1.17
N TYR A 66 -7.41 -20.53 1.85
CA TYR A 66 -6.26 -21.13 1.15
C TYR A 66 -6.64 -22.58 0.86
N GLY A 67 -7.19 -22.78 -0.33
CA GLY A 67 -7.28 -24.11 -0.96
C GLY A 67 -5.93 -24.59 -1.45
#